data_AF-A0A350BTP4-F1
#
_entry.id   AF-A0A350BTP4-F1
#
_cell.length_a   1.000
_cell.length_b   1.000
_cell.length_c   1.000
_cell.angle_alpha   90.00
_cell.angle_beta   90.00
_cell.angle_gamma   90.00
#
_symmetry.space_group_name_H-M   'P 1'
#
loop_
_entity.id
_entity.type
_entity.pdbx_description
1 polymer ?
#
loop_
_entity_poly.entity_id
_entity_poly.type
_entity_poly.pdbx_seq_one_letter_code
_entity_poly.pdbx_strand_id
1 'polypeptide(L)'
;TNPNGYLEFGGFIAPCNGSVESVIIRSEQACGNSIVNVHRVYPNNEVASVNPGTGESDVVNMQYDDRSYKFDSFDGQYSSNMNVFNAGDVIFISFDPTNASMDSIATMVLNLDWTNSL
;
A
#
# COMPACT_ATOMS: atom_id res chain seq x y z
N THR A 1 5.75 11.00 3.55
CA THR A 1 6.14 10.25 4.77
C THR A 1 6.21 11.22 5.94
N ASN A 2 5.74 10.84 7.13
CA ASN A 2 5.90 11.65 8.34
C ASN A 2 7.37 11.58 8.79
N PRO A 3 8.07 12.71 9.01
CA PRO A 3 9.47 12.70 9.47
C PRO A 3 9.66 12.05 10.85
N ASN A 4 8.57 11.82 11.60
CA ASN A 4 8.61 11.18 12.91
C ASN A 4 8.50 9.65 12.87
N GLY A 5 8.48 9.03 11.68
CA GLY A 5 8.44 7.56 11.55
C GLY A 5 7.09 6.90 11.83
N TYR A 6 6.05 7.68 12.08
CA TYR A 6 4.68 7.18 12.29
C TYR A 6 3.94 7.03 10.95
N LEU A 7 3.39 5.85 10.71
CA LEU A 7 2.75 5.44 9.45
C LEU A 7 1.21 5.48 9.52
N GLU A 8 0.62 6.18 10.50
CA GLU A 8 -0.85 6.18 10.68
C GLU A 8 -1.63 7.08 9.69
N PHE A 9 -0.98 7.94 8.89
CA PHE A 9 -1.71 8.81 7.96
C PHE A 9 -2.08 8.06 6.67
N GLY A 10 -3.39 7.91 6.42
CA GLY A 10 -3.93 7.17 5.27
C GLY A 10 -4.27 5.70 5.54
N GLY A 11 -4.26 5.27 6.81
CA GLY A 11 -4.68 3.93 7.21
C GLY A 11 -6.18 3.67 7.03
N PHE A 12 -6.50 2.45 6.63
CA PHE A 12 -7.85 1.92 6.48
C PHE A 12 -8.05 0.79 7.49
N ILE A 13 -8.97 0.95 8.44
CA ILE A 13 -9.40 -0.13 9.32
C ILE A 13 -10.37 -1.00 8.52
N ALA A 14 -10.00 -2.27 8.29
CA ALA A 14 -10.79 -3.20 7.52
C ALA A 14 -12.12 -3.52 8.24
N PRO A 15 -13.27 -3.14 7.68
CA PRO A 15 -14.57 -3.43 8.29
C PRO A 15 -15.01 -4.88 8.07
N CYS A 16 -14.35 -5.58 7.16
CA CYS A 16 -14.59 -6.97 6.80
C CYS A 16 -13.32 -7.59 6.24
N ASN A 17 -13.34 -8.91 6.02
CA ASN A 17 -12.29 -9.59 5.28
C ASN A 17 -12.18 -9.03 3.86
N GLY A 18 -11.02 -9.22 3.21
CA GLY A 18 -10.85 -8.77 1.84
C GLY A 18 -9.43 -8.85 1.32
N SER A 19 -9.18 -8.14 0.23
CA SER A 19 -7.85 -7.99 -0.36
C SER A 19 -7.66 -6.64 -1.02
N VAL A 20 -6.40 -6.17 -1.07
CA VAL A 20 -6.01 -5.01 -1.90
C VAL A 20 -5.85 -5.50 -3.33
N GLU A 21 -6.79 -5.15 -4.22
CA GLU A 21 -6.70 -5.53 -5.64
C GLU A 21 -5.58 -4.75 -6.33
N SER A 22 -5.50 -3.45 -6.06
CA SER A 22 -4.46 -2.59 -6.63
C SER A 22 -4.28 -1.31 -5.84
N VAL A 23 -3.17 -0.63 -6.10
CA VAL A 23 -2.91 0.74 -5.68
C VAL A 23 -2.70 1.59 -6.92
N ILE A 24 -3.36 2.75 -6.97
CA ILE A 24 -3.21 3.72 -8.04
C ILE A 24 -2.52 4.96 -7.44
N ILE A 25 -1.41 5.38 -8.03
CA ILE A 25 -0.67 6.57 -7.60
C ILE A 25 -0.51 7.53 -8.78
N ARG A 26 -0.71 8.83 -8.49
CA ARG A 26 -0.28 9.95 -9.34
C ARG A 26 0.60 10.87 -8.53
N SER A 27 1.69 11.34 -9.13
CA SER A 27 2.68 12.24 -8.53
C SER A 27 2.92 13.44 -9.45
N GLU A 28 3.29 14.60 -8.87
CA GLU A 28 3.71 15.79 -9.61
C GLU A 28 5.09 15.65 -10.28
N GLN A 29 5.83 14.57 -10.03
CA GLN A 29 7.13 14.30 -10.65
C GLN A 29 7.23 12.93 -11.32
N ALA A 30 8.16 12.83 -12.27
CA ALA A 30 8.61 11.56 -12.83
C ALA A 30 9.41 10.77 -11.77
N CYS A 31 8.69 9.93 -11.02
CA CYS A 31 9.19 9.12 -9.90
C CYS A 31 10.21 8.04 -10.32
N GLY A 32 10.32 7.73 -11.61
CA GLY A 32 11.22 6.68 -12.11
C GLY A 32 10.70 5.28 -11.75
N ASN A 33 11.61 4.33 -11.53
CA ASN A 33 11.22 3.00 -11.07
C ASN A 33 10.71 3.08 -9.64
N SER A 34 9.48 2.63 -9.42
CA SER A 34 8.81 2.75 -8.13
C SER A 34 8.23 1.41 -7.70
N ILE A 35 8.16 1.23 -6.39
CA ILE A 35 7.52 0.09 -5.72
C ILE A 35 6.49 0.61 -4.73
N VAL A 36 5.38 -0.12 -4.59
CA VAL A 36 4.40 0.09 -3.53
C VAL A 36 4.39 -1.12 -2.62
N ASN A 37 4.44 -0.88 -1.31
CA ASN A 37 4.26 -1.92 -0.31
C ASN A 37 2.88 -1.76 0.33
N VAL A 38 2.16 -2.86 0.50
CA VAL A 38 0.97 -2.98 1.35
C VAL A 38 1.42 -3.47 2.72
N HIS A 39 0.93 -2.78 3.75
CA HIS A 39 1.18 -3.10 5.15
C HIS A 39 -0.11 -3.55 5.80
N ARG A 40 -0.04 -4.66 6.53
CA ARG A 40 -1.14 -5.16 7.34
C ARG A 40 -0.73 -5.23 8.80
N VAL A 41 -1.52 -4.61 9.68
CA VAL A 41 -1.32 -4.63 11.13
C VAL A 41 -2.52 -5.32 11.76
N TYR A 42 -2.25 -6.39 12.51
CA TYR A 42 -3.29 -7.17 13.19
C TYR A 42 -3.88 -6.43 14.39
N PRO A 43 -5.11 -6.77 14.83
CA PRO A 43 -5.68 -6.23 16.05
C PRO A 43 -4.77 -6.38 17.27
N ASN A 44 -4.74 -5.35 18.12
CA ASN A 44 -3.95 -5.27 19.36
C ASN A 44 -2.43 -5.11 19.17
N ASN A 45 -1.98 -4.78 17.96
CA ASN A 45 -0.58 -4.48 17.67
C ASN A 45 -0.40 -2.99 17.32
N GLU A 46 0.71 -2.40 17.76
CA GLU A 46 1.14 -1.07 17.32
C GLU A 46 1.62 -1.12 15.86
N VAL A 47 1.45 -0.02 15.13
CA VAL A 47 2.02 0.15 13.79
C VAL A 47 3.54 0.32 13.91
N ALA A 48 4.31 -0.72 13.55
CA ALA A 48 5.77 -0.71 13.60
C ALA A 48 6.42 0.00 12.37
N SER A 49 7.75 0.06 12.29
CA SER A 49 8.43 0.39 11.02
C SER A 49 8.31 -0.79 10.07
N VAL A 50 7.60 -0.61 8.96
CA VAL A 50 7.10 -1.73 8.15
C VAL A 50 7.71 -1.80 6.75
N ASN A 51 8.94 -1.33 6.52
CA ASN A 51 9.61 -1.61 5.24
C ASN A 51 10.60 -2.79 5.38
N PRO A 52 10.53 -3.81 4.49
CA PRO A 52 9.52 -4.01 3.44
C PRO A 52 8.16 -4.40 4.05
N GLY A 53 7.07 -4.10 3.33
CA GLY A 53 5.72 -4.36 3.81
C GLY A 53 5.34 -5.83 3.82
N THR A 54 4.08 -6.14 4.14
CA THR A 54 3.60 -7.51 4.08
C THR A 54 3.51 -8.03 2.66
N GLY A 55 3.17 -7.16 1.69
CA GLY A 55 3.21 -7.44 0.26
C GLY A 55 3.86 -6.31 -0.51
N GLU A 56 4.76 -6.65 -1.43
CA GLU A 56 5.53 -5.75 -2.26
C GLU A 56 5.07 -5.88 -3.72
N SER A 57 4.93 -4.75 -4.41
CA SER A 57 4.59 -4.78 -5.82
C SER A 57 5.76 -5.07 -6.73
N ASP A 58 5.46 -5.46 -7.97
CA ASP A 58 6.43 -5.35 -9.05
C ASP A 58 6.90 -3.90 -9.23
N VAL A 59 8.08 -3.73 -9.82
CA VAL A 59 8.62 -2.43 -10.18
C VAL A 59 7.82 -1.83 -11.34
N VAL A 60 7.25 -0.64 -11.12
CA VAL A 60 6.55 0.13 -12.17
C VAL A 60 7.37 1.37 -12.51
N ASN A 61 7.65 1.56 -13.80
CA ASN A 61 8.34 2.75 -14.28
C ASN A 61 7.37 3.94 -14.44
N MET A 62 7.38 4.83 -13.45
CA MET A 62 6.65 6.09 -13.40
C MET A 62 7.45 7.23 -14.05
N GLN A 63 7.72 7.09 -15.36
CA GLN A 63 8.60 8.01 -16.11
C GLN A 63 8.01 9.38 -16.43
N TYR A 64 6.70 9.56 -16.28
CA TYR A 64 6.00 10.84 -16.52
C TYR A 64 5.32 11.31 -15.24
N ASP A 65 5.44 12.60 -14.98
CA ASP A 65 4.62 13.33 -14.01
C ASP A 65 3.15 13.37 -14.43
N ASP A 66 2.27 13.71 -13.48
CA ASP A 66 0.85 13.96 -13.69
C ASP A 66 0.03 12.81 -14.31
N ARG A 67 0.63 11.61 -14.37
CA ARG A 67 0.02 10.39 -14.89
C ARG A 67 -0.26 9.41 -13.74
N SER A 68 -1.41 8.77 -13.79
CA SER A 68 -1.74 7.67 -12.88
C SER A 68 -1.07 6.37 -13.32
N TYR A 69 -0.48 5.66 -12.36
CA TYR A 69 0.10 4.34 -12.53
C TYR A 69 -0.55 3.37 -11.54
N LYS A 70 -0.70 2.11 -11.97
CA LYS A 70 -1.34 1.04 -11.21
C LYS A 70 -0.28 0.02 -10.77
N PHE A 71 -0.39 -0.43 -9.53
CA PHE A 71 0.39 -1.50 -8.91
C PHE A 71 -0.61 -2.59 -8.49
N ASP A 72 -0.46 -3.82 -9.00
CA ASP A 72 -1.49 -4.88 -8.87
C ASP A 72 -0.96 -6.29 -8.62
N SER A 73 0.35 -6.43 -8.47
CA SER A 73 0.97 -7.58 -7.82
C SER A 73 1.38 -7.18 -6.40
N PHE A 74 1.27 -8.08 -5.44
CA PHE A 74 1.68 -7.84 -4.05
C PHE A 74 2.18 -9.15 -3.42
N ASP A 75 3.44 -9.45 -3.67
CA ASP A 75 4.09 -10.66 -3.18
C ASP A 75 5.04 -10.30 -2.03
N GLY A 76 5.14 -11.16 -1.02
CA GLY A 76 6.10 -11.02 0.06
C GLY A 76 7.40 -11.76 -0.26
N GLN A 77 8.46 -11.46 0.52
CA GLN A 77 9.80 -12.07 0.38
C GLN A 77 9.78 -13.62 0.31
N TYR A 78 8.79 -14.26 0.92
CA TYR A 78 8.68 -15.72 1.01
C TYR A 78 7.32 -16.29 0.58
N SER A 79 6.41 -15.49 0.05
CA SER A 79 5.02 -15.91 -0.22
C SER A 79 4.30 -15.01 -1.22
N SER A 80 3.47 -15.59 -2.08
CA SER A 80 2.62 -14.85 -3.02
C SER A 80 1.29 -14.39 -2.40
N ASN A 81 0.64 -13.38 -2.99
CA ASN A 81 -0.70 -12.90 -2.60
C ASN A 81 -0.78 -12.36 -1.16
N MET A 82 0.15 -11.49 -0.80
CA MET A 82 0.23 -10.90 0.54
C MET A 82 -0.63 -9.64 0.71
N ASN A 83 -1.60 -9.47 -0.18
CA ASN A 83 -2.58 -8.39 -0.20
C ASN A 83 -3.90 -8.72 0.51
N VAL A 84 -4.07 -9.92 1.08
CA VAL A 84 -5.28 -10.31 1.80
C VAL A 84 -5.30 -9.78 3.24
N PHE A 85 -6.47 -9.53 3.79
CA PHE A 85 -6.67 -9.02 5.15
C PHE A 85 -7.97 -9.52 5.77
N ASN A 86 -8.07 -9.43 7.10
CA ASN A 86 -9.24 -9.77 7.87
C ASN A 86 -9.94 -8.52 8.42
N ALA A 87 -11.19 -8.68 8.83
CA ALA A 87 -11.90 -7.67 9.61
C ALA A 87 -11.09 -7.27 10.85
N GLY A 88 -10.94 -5.96 11.06
CA GLY A 88 -10.22 -5.37 12.19
C GLY A 88 -8.73 -5.13 11.94
N ASP A 89 -8.16 -5.69 10.87
CA ASP A 89 -6.79 -5.35 10.46
C ASP A 89 -6.72 -3.87 10.01
N VAL A 90 -5.59 -3.22 10.25
CA VAL A 90 -5.29 -1.89 9.67
C VAL A 90 -4.44 -2.09 8.42
N ILE A 91 -4.83 -1.46 7.33
CA ILE A 91 -4.15 -1.52 6.03
C ILE A 91 -3.69 -0.13 5.64
N PHE A 92 -2.47 -0.02 5.16
CA PHE A 92 -1.94 1.19 4.55
C PHE A 92 -0.83 0.84 3.56
N ILE A 93 -0.32 1.85 2.87
CA ILE A 93 0.73 1.66 1.87
C ILE A 93 1.97 2.49 2.20
N SER A 94 3.12 2.03 1.71
CA SER A 94 4.30 2.90 1.52
C SER A 94 4.64 2.94 0.04
N PHE A 95 5.21 4.06 -0.38
CA PHE A 95 5.60 4.32 -1.76
C PHE A 95 7.11 4.58 -1.78
N ASP A 96 7.84 3.78 -2.56
CA ASP A 96 9.30 3.82 -2.67
C ASP A 96 9.71 4.11 -4.13
N PRO A 97 9.67 5.38 -4.55
CA PRO A 97 10.11 5.81 -5.87
C PRO A 97 11.62 6.05 -5.92
N THR A 98 12.24 5.80 -7.08
CA THR A 98 13.67 6.11 -7.30
C THR A 98 13.95 7.62 -7.18
N ASN A 99 13.07 8.45 -7.73
CA ASN A 99 13.15 9.91 -7.66
C ASN A 99 12.16 10.47 -6.65
N ALA A 100 12.36 11.70 -6.21
CA ALA A 100 11.42 12.37 -5.31
C ALA A 100 10.01 12.43 -5.92
N SER A 101 9.00 12.01 -5.16
CA SER A 101 7.60 12.04 -5.58
C SER A 101 6.92 13.39 -5.36
N MET A 102 7.51 14.21 -4.49
CA MET A 102 6.94 15.47 -4.02
C MET A 102 5.45 15.29 -3.64
N ASP A 103 4.54 16.11 -4.17
CA ASP A 103 3.10 15.94 -3.97
C ASP A 103 2.57 14.72 -4.74
N SER A 104 1.91 13.82 -4.01
CA SER A 104 1.38 12.57 -4.56
C SER A 104 0.05 12.19 -3.93
N ILE A 105 -0.81 11.60 -4.74
CA ILE A 105 -2.11 11.06 -4.32
C ILE A 105 -2.10 9.57 -4.62
N ALA A 106 -2.48 8.79 -3.61
CA ALA A 106 -2.63 7.35 -3.73
C ALA A 106 -4.07 6.92 -3.42
N THR A 107 -4.51 5.84 -4.05
CA THR A 107 -5.81 5.22 -3.80
C THR A 107 -5.65 3.71 -3.81
N MET A 108 -6.09 3.05 -2.74
CA MET A 108 -6.23 1.60 -2.69
C MET A 108 -7.57 1.21 -3.32
N VAL A 109 -7.54 0.22 -4.22
CA VAL A 109 -8.74 -0.47 -4.72
C VAL A 109 -8.91 -1.74 -3.90
N LEU A 110 -9.99 -1.82 -3.13
CA LEU A 110 -10.24 -2.88 -2.18
C LEU A 110 -11.35 -3.80 -2.69
N ASN A 111 -11.11 -5.11 -2.63
CA ASN A 111 -12.15 -6.11 -2.76
C ASN A 111 -12.61 -6.51 -1.35
N LEU A 112 -13.81 -6.08 -0.97
CA LEU A 112 -14.36 -6.24 0.39
C LEU A 112 -15.34 -7.42 0.44
N ASP A 113 -15.04 -8.40 1.29
CA ASP A 113 -15.88 -9.57 1.56
C ASP A 113 -16.75 -9.33 2.80
N TRP A 114 -17.92 -8.76 2.57
CA TRP A 114 -18.92 -8.47 3.62
C TRP A 114 -19.58 -9.72 4.23
N THR A 115 -19.26 -10.94 3.77
CA THR A 115 -19.76 -12.15 4.44
C THR A 115 -19.11 -12.38 5.81
N ASN A 116 -17.94 -11.78 6.03
CA ASN A 116 -17.19 -11.82 7.28
C ASN A 116 -16.82 -10.40 7.72
N SER A 117 -17.79 -9.67 8.29
CA SER A 117 -17.60 -8.33 8.84
C SER A 117 -17.15 -8.34 10.30
N LEU A 118 -16.58 -7.21 10.75
CA LEU A 118 -16.31 -6.94 12.17
C LEU A 118 -17.60 -6.87 13.00
#